data_AF-A0A2N6NGS7-F1
#
_entry.id   AF-A0A2N6NGS7-F1
#
_cell.length_a   1.000
_cell.length_b   1.000
_cell.length_c   1.000
_cell.angle_alpha   90.00
_cell.angle_beta   90.00
_cell.angle_gamma   90.00
#
_symmetry.space_group_name_H-M   'P 1'
#
loop_
_entity.id
_entity.type
_entity.pdbx_description
1 polymer ?
#
loop_
_entity_poly.entity_id
_entity_poly.type
_entity_poly.pdbx_seq_one_letter_code
_entity_poly.pdbx_strand_id
1 'polypeptide(L)'
;MSAKYAVVSLPLSAFDSSHRDDALSSLRGTVGDNGNVVPFKIPDFKIGTLDGLVQHADDLAKLEANCEAVVAKVADSLHSVLDGDPDRLASYKMVNDTEAEPTDHYLSNFIWNKVRYRSDKPLSELIDTLQKVAHI
;
A
#
# COMPACT_ATOMS: atom_id res chain seq x y z
N MET A 1 0.83 10.41 -18.51
CA MET A 1 -0.10 9.27 -18.28
C MET A 1 -0.11 8.99 -16.80
N SER A 2 -1.29 8.90 -16.18
CA SER A 2 -1.40 8.52 -14.75
C SER A 2 -1.17 7.01 -14.63
N ALA A 3 -0.15 6.61 -13.88
CA ALA A 3 0.09 5.19 -13.58
C ALA A 3 -1.03 4.68 -12.67
N LYS A 4 -1.69 3.60 -13.09
CA LYS A 4 -2.75 2.93 -12.31
C LYS A 4 -2.19 1.66 -11.72
N TYR A 5 -2.38 1.48 -10.42
CA TYR A 5 -1.95 0.30 -9.69
C TYR A 5 -3.18 -0.41 -9.13
N ALA A 6 -3.13 -1.73 -9.09
CA ALA A 6 -4.15 -2.56 -8.47
C ALA A 6 -3.48 -3.54 -7.50
N VAL A 7 -3.99 -3.62 -6.28
CA VAL A 7 -3.57 -4.62 -5.29
C VAL A 7 -4.65 -5.69 -5.24
N VAL A 8 -4.26 -6.95 -5.45
CA VAL A 8 -5.18 -8.10 -5.44
C VAL A 8 -4.70 -9.14 -4.44
N SER A 9 -5.65 -9.71 -3.69
CA SER A 9 -5.43 -10.83 -2.78
C SER A 9 -6.30 -12.00 -3.23
N LEU A 10 -5.68 -13.15 -3.48
CA LEU A 10 -6.35 -14.35 -3.97
C LEU A 10 -5.99 -15.54 -3.07
N PRO A 11 -6.94 -16.44 -2.78
CA PRO A 11 -6.64 -17.66 -2.04
C PRO A 11 -5.74 -18.58 -2.88
N LEU A 12 -4.73 -19.19 -2.27
CA LEU A 12 -3.82 -20.12 -2.97
C LEU A 12 -4.55 -21.36 -3.54
N SER A 13 -5.73 -21.69 -3.02
CA SER A 13 -6.58 -22.76 -3.55
C SER A 13 -7.20 -22.45 -4.91
N ALA A 14 -7.14 -21.20 -5.37
CA ALA A 14 -7.56 -20.84 -6.72
C ALA A 14 -6.54 -21.27 -7.80
N PHE A 15 -5.36 -21.75 -7.39
CA PHE A 15 -4.28 -22.18 -8.27
C PHE A 15 -4.04 -23.68 -8.09
N ASP A 16 -3.66 -24.36 -9.19
CA ASP A 16 -3.38 -25.81 -9.18
C ASP A 16 -2.22 -26.17 -8.25
N SER A 17 -1.28 -25.24 -8.09
CA SER A 17 -0.15 -25.31 -7.17
C SER A 17 -0.43 -24.53 -5.89
N SER A 18 -0.34 -25.17 -4.73
CA SER A 18 -0.40 -24.49 -3.42
C SER A 18 0.84 -23.63 -3.10
N HIS A 19 1.75 -23.46 -4.06
CA HIS A 19 2.96 -22.66 -3.92
C HIS A 19 2.76 -21.24 -4.46
N ARG A 20 3.18 -20.25 -3.67
CA ARG A 20 3.03 -18.83 -4.00
C ARG A 20 3.77 -18.41 -5.27
N ASP A 21 4.93 -19.01 -5.53
CA ASP A 21 5.77 -18.64 -6.68
C ASP A 21 5.15 -19.09 -8.01
N ASP A 22 4.58 -20.30 -8.02
CA ASP A 22 3.86 -20.86 -9.17
C ASP A 22 2.55 -20.07 -9.45
N ALA A 23 1.82 -19.69 -8.39
CA ALA A 23 0.65 -18.83 -8.52
C ALA A 23 0.98 -17.45 -9.11
N LEU A 24 2.09 -16.84 -8.67
CA LEU A 24 2.59 -15.56 -9.21
C LEU A 24 3.01 -15.71 -10.68
N SER A 25 3.69 -16.80 -11.03
CA SER A 25 4.09 -17.10 -12.41
C SER A 25 2.88 -17.30 -13.33
N SER A 26 1.84 -17.97 -12.84
CA SER A 26 0.58 -18.18 -13.57
C SER A 26 -0.18 -16.87 -13.77
N LEU A 27 -0.19 -16.01 -12.76
CA LEU A 27 -0.81 -14.68 -12.84
C LEU A 27 -0.04 -13.78 -13.83
N ARG A 28 1.30 -13.81 -13.80
CA ARG A 28 2.16 -13.13 -14.78
C ARG A 28 1.88 -13.60 -16.20
N GLY A 29 1.73 -14.91 -16.41
CA GLY A 29 1.35 -15.48 -17.71
C GLY A 29 -0.02 -15.00 -18.20
N THR A 30 -1.00 -14.91 -17.30
CA THR A 30 -2.35 -14.43 -17.64
C THR A 30 -2.39 -12.94 -17.96
N VAL A 31 -1.66 -12.12 -17.21
CA VAL A 31 -1.59 -10.66 -17.44
C VAL A 31 -0.82 -10.33 -18.71
N GLY A 32 0.23 -11.10 -19.01
CA GLY A 32 1.05 -10.93 -20.22
C GLY A 32 1.64 -9.54 -20.31
N ASP A 33 1.55 -8.94 -21.50
CA ASP A 33 2.10 -7.59 -21.78
C ASP A 33 1.21 -6.44 -21.25
N ASN A 34 0.05 -6.75 -20.66
CA ASN A 34 -0.90 -5.73 -20.21
C ASN A 34 -0.51 -5.07 -18.87
N GLY A 35 0.51 -5.59 -18.18
CA GLY A 35 0.96 -5.01 -16.92
C GLY A 35 2.05 -5.82 -16.21
N ASN A 36 2.76 -5.18 -15.29
CA ASN A 36 3.77 -5.84 -14.46
C ASN A 36 3.13 -6.38 -13.17
N VAL A 37 3.38 -7.64 -12.85
CA VAL A 37 2.89 -8.29 -11.63
C VAL A 37 4.05 -8.47 -10.64
N VAL A 38 3.96 -7.76 -9.52
CA VAL A 38 4.95 -7.79 -8.44
C VAL A 38 4.37 -8.42 -7.17
N PRO A 39 5.16 -9.22 -6.42
CA PRO A 39 4.69 -9.81 -5.19
C PRO A 39 4.61 -8.77 -4.07
N PHE A 40 3.42 -8.56 -3.53
CA PHE A 40 3.22 -7.71 -2.34
C PHE A 40 3.34 -8.54 -1.06
N LYS A 41 4.42 -8.34 -0.29
CA LYS A 41 4.74 -9.11 0.92
C LYS A 41 4.15 -8.44 2.17
N ILE A 42 3.07 -9.02 2.69
CA ILE A 42 2.44 -8.63 3.97
C ILE A 42 2.84 -9.69 5.01
N PRO A 43 3.22 -9.30 6.25
CA PRO A 43 3.52 -10.26 7.31
C PRO A 43 2.24 -10.93 7.83
N ASP A 44 2.40 -12.07 8.48
CA ASP A 44 1.32 -12.67 9.26
C ASP A 44 1.01 -11.79 10.47
N PHE A 45 -0.25 -11.40 10.60
CA PHE A 45 -0.74 -10.63 11.74
C PHE A 45 -1.37 -11.56 12.76
N LYS A 46 -1.20 -11.24 14.06
CA LYS A 46 -1.96 -11.90 15.12
C LYS A 46 -3.40 -11.36 15.13
N ILE A 47 -4.27 -12.12 14.50
CA ILE A 47 -5.72 -11.87 14.47
C ILE A 47 -6.33 -12.51 15.73
N GLY A 48 -7.22 -11.76 16.40
CA GLY A 48 -7.94 -12.22 17.58
C GLY A 48 -9.19 -13.03 17.21
N THR A 49 -10.36 -12.52 17.59
CA THR A 49 -11.65 -13.12 17.26
C THR A 49 -12.16 -12.64 15.90
N LEU A 50 -13.07 -13.41 15.28
CA LEU A 50 -13.72 -13.03 14.03
C LEU A 50 -14.51 -11.72 14.18
N ASP A 51 -15.22 -11.55 15.30
CA ASP A 51 -15.94 -10.31 15.62
C ASP A 51 -15.01 -9.09 15.66
N GLY A 52 -13.86 -9.24 16.33
CA GLY A 52 -12.82 -8.21 16.32
C GLY A 52 -12.31 -7.89 14.92
N LEU A 53 -12.18 -8.90 14.04
CA LEU A 53 -11.74 -8.69 12.66
C LEU A 53 -12.74 -7.86 11.84
N VAL A 54 -14.05 -8.04 12.06
CA VAL A 54 -15.08 -7.23 11.40
C VAL A 54 -14.96 -5.77 11.85
N GLN A 55 -14.88 -5.54 13.15
CA GLN A 55 -14.68 -4.19 13.70
C GLN A 55 -13.38 -3.55 13.19
N HIS A 56 -12.29 -4.32 13.14
CA HIS A 56 -11.00 -3.85 12.62
C HIS A 56 -11.06 -3.49 11.13
N ALA A 57 -11.84 -4.22 10.33
CA ALA A 57 -12.03 -3.90 8.92
C ALA A 57 -12.73 -2.55 8.73
N ASP A 58 -13.79 -2.29 9.52
CA ASP A 58 -14.50 -1.00 9.49
C ASP A 58 -13.60 0.17 9.95
N ASP A 59 -12.80 -0.05 10.99
CA ASP A 59 -11.87 0.97 11.50
C ASP A 59 -10.74 1.26 10.51
N LEU A 60 -10.24 0.22 9.80
CA LEU A 60 -9.27 0.37 8.73
C LEU A 60 -9.85 1.13 7.52
N ALA A 61 -11.10 0.86 7.14
CA ALA A 61 -11.76 1.57 6.03
C ALA A 61 -11.93 3.07 6.34
N LYS A 62 -12.31 3.42 7.58
CA LYS A 62 -12.38 4.82 8.02
C LYS A 62 -10.99 5.48 8.02
N LEU A 63 -9.98 4.75 8.49
CA LEU A 63 -8.60 5.22 8.49
C LEU A 63 -8.08 5.48 7.08
N GLU A 64 -8.38 4.60 6.12
CA GLU A 64 -8.02 4.76 4.71
C GLU A 64 -8.62 6.05 4.14
N ALA A 65 -9.92 6.28 4.33
CA ALA A 65 -10.59 7.49 3.86
C ALA A 65 -9.99 8.76 4.48
N ASN A 66 -9.64 8.73 5.77
CA ASN A 66 -8.98 9.85 6.43
C ASN A 66 -7.57 10.10 5.85
N CYS A 67 -6.77 9.05 5.65
CA CYS A 67 -5.45 9.15 5.05
C CYS A 67 -5.52 9.71 3.63
N GLU A 68 -6.46 9.24 2.81
CA GLU A 68 -6.68 9.76 1.46
C GLU A 68 -7.01 11.25 1.49
N ALA A 69 -7.90 11.69 2.38
CA ALA A 69 -8.25 13.10 2.52
C ALA A 69 -7.06 13.97 2.95
N VAL A 70 -6.23 13.48 3.88
CA VAL A 70 -5.00 14.20 4.31
C VAL A 70 -4.01 14.28 3.15
N VAL A 71 -3.75 13.17 2.43
CA VAL A 71 -2.83 13.15 1.29
C VAL A 71 -3.33 14.05 0.16
N ALA A 72 -4.63 14.02 -0.15
CA ALA A 72 -5.24 14.92 -1.13
C ALA A 72 -5.06 16.38 -0.72
N LYS A 73 -5.32 16.73 0.55
CA LYS A 73 -5.12 18.09 1.06
C LYS A 73 -3.66 18.52 1.02
N VAL A 74 -2.71 17.62 1.31
CA VAL A 74 -1.27 17.89 1.18
C VAL A 74 -0.89 18.10 -0.29
N ALA A 75 -1.41 17.28 -1.20
CA ALA A 75 -1.20 17.43 -2.64
C ALA A 75 -1.77 18.76 -3.16
N ASP A 76 -2.98 19.14 -2.73
CA ASP A 76 -3.60 20.42 -3.06
C ASP A 76 -2.83 21.61 -2.48
N SER A 77 -2.34 21.48 -1.24
CA SER A 77 -1.51 22.51 -0.60
C SER A 77 -0.19 22.69 -1.33
N LEU A 78 0.46 21.58 -1.72
CA LEU A 78 1.65 21.59 -2.57
C LEU A 78 1.33 22.24 -3.91
N HIS A 79 0.24 21.86 -4.58
CA HIS A 79 -0.16 22.44 -5.86
C HIS A 79 -0.44 23.95 -5.78
N SER A 80 -1.05 24.40 -4.69
CA SER A 80 -1.31 25.82 -4.39
C SER A 80 -0.01 26.60 -4.10
N VAL A 81 0.93 26.02 -3.36
CA VAL A 81 2.24 26.62 -3.06
C VAL A 81 3.16 26.65 -4.29
N LEU A 82 2.99 25.70 -5.22
CA LEU A 82 3.74 25.61 -6.47
C LEU A 82 3.12 26.42 -7.63
N ASP A 83 2.10 27.26 -7.36
CA ASP A 83 1.48 28.21 -8.32
C ASP A 83 1.07 27.57 -9.67
N GLY A 84 0.73 26.28 -9.65
CA GLY A 84 0.29 25.55 -10.85
C GLY A 84 1.35 25.38 -11.95
N ASP A 85 2.66 25.51 -11.64
CA ASP A 85 3.72 25.29 -12.62
C ASP A 85 4.00 23.76 -12.76
N PRO A 86 3.52 23.10 -13.83
CA PRO A 86 3.50 21.64 -13.93
C PRO A 86 4.92 21.05 -14.05
N ASP A 87 5.90 21.83 -14.51
CA ASP A 87 7.29 21.41 -14.66
C ASP A 87 8.03 21.34 -13.30
N ARG A 88 7.63 22.15 -12.30
CA ARG A 88 8.19 22.08 -10.93
C ARG A 88 7.44 21.08 -10.05
N LEU A 89 6.18 20.77 -10.33
CA LEU A 89 5.41 19.75 -9.61
C LEU A 89 6.00 18.35 -9.80
N ALA A 90 6.52 18.05 -11.00
CA ALA A 90 7.27 16.83 -11.29
C ALA A 90 8.55 16.70 -10.43
N SER A 91 9.16 17.84 -10.06
CA SER A 91 10.38 17.88 -9.23
C SER A 91 10.11 17.82 -7.71
N TYR A 92 8.88 18.05 -7.24
CA TYR A 92 8.54 17.95 -5.81
C TYR A 92 7.76 16.69 -5.44
N LYS A 93 7.37 15.87 -6.41
CA LYS A 93 6.96 14.48 -6.20
C LYS A 93 8.20 13.59 -5.96
N MET A 94 9.13 14.06 -5.12
CA MET A 94 10.40 13.42 -4.80
C MET A 94 10.35 13.01 -3.32
N VAL A 95 10.22 11.71 -3.08
CA VAL A 95 10.38 11.10 -1.75
C VAL A 95 11.77 10.49 -1.72
N ASN A 96 12.59 10.96 -0.77
CA ASN A 96 13.99 10.61 -0.49
C ASN A 96 15.02 11.03 -1.54
N ASP A 97 16.03 11.77 -1.07
CA ASP A 97 17.22 12.30 -1.76
C ASP A 97 18.15 11.23 -2.38
N THR A 98 17.62 10.36 -3.22
CA THR A 98 18.41 9.46 -4.07
C THR A 98 17.70 9.28 -5.39
N GLU A 99 18.42 9.56 -6.45
CA GLU A 99 18.01 9.52 -7.84
C GLU A 99 17.05 8.35 -8.16
N ALA A 100 15.89 8.67 -8.73
CA ALA A 100 15.04 7.76 -9.49
C ALA A 100 14.68 6.42 -8.82
N GLU A 101 13.84 6.47 -7.79
CA GLU A 101 12.96 5.33 -7.51
C GLU A 101 11.50 5.79 -7.69
N PRO A 102 10.91 5.60 -8.90
CA PRO A 102 9.51 5.94 -9.14
C PRO A 102 8.60 5.26 -8.12
N THR A 103 7.36 5.75 -7.91
CA THR A 103 6.34 5.06 -7.10
C THR A 103 6.28 3.55 -7.45
N ASP A 104 6.54 3.21 -8.71
CA ASP A 104 6.76 1.86 -9.21
C ASP A 104 7.83 1.07 -8.46
N HIS A 105 9.01 1.65 -8.18
CA HIS A 105 10.08 0.98 -7.43
C HIS A 105 9.68 0.74 -5.98
N TYR A 106 9.10 1.75 -5.30
CA TYR A 106 8.64 1.57 -3.92
C TYR A 106 7.57 0.47 -3.83
N LEU A 107 6.62 0.42 -4.77
CA LEU A 107 5.61 -0.63 -4.83
C LEU A 107 6.20 -2.00 -5.19
N SER A 108 7.21 -2.05 -6.06
CA SER A 108 7.90 -3.28 -6.46
C SER A 108 8.76 -3.86 -5.34
N ASN A 109 9.32 -3.01 -4.49
CA ASN A 109 10.24 -3.36 -3.42
C ASN A 109 9.63 -3.15 -2.03
N PHE A 110 8.30 -3.13 -1.94
CA PHE A 110 7.60 -2.91 -0.67
C PHE A 110 8.07 -3.92 0.39
N ILE A 111 8.59 -3.38 1.50
CA ILE A 111 8.96 -4.13 2.69
C ILE A 111 8.18 -3.57 3.87
N TRP A 112 7.41 -4.43 4.53
CA TRP A 112 6.72 -4.06 5.75
C TRP A 112 7.71 -3.61 6.82
N ASN A 113 7.55 -2.39 7.34
CA ASN A 113 8.38 -1.87 8.42
C ASN A 113 7.99 -2.52 9.75
N LYS A 114 8.57 -3.69 10.04
CA LYS A 114 8.32 -4.47 11.26
C LYS A 114 8.77 -3.78 12.55
N VAL A 115 9.63 -2.77 12.48
CA VAL A 115 10.11 -2.02 13.65
C VAL A 115 9.04 -1.02 14.10
N ARG A 116 8.49 -0.26 13.14
CA ARG A 116 7.45 0.73 13.41
C ARG A 116 6.06 0.10 13.54
N TYR A 117 5.78 -0.89 12.71
CA TYR A 117 4.49 -1.60 12.63
C TYR A 117 4.71 -3.08 12.95
N ARG A 118 4.85 -3.36 14.24
CA ARG A 118 5.13 -4.71 14.77
C ARG A 118 4.02 -5.70 14.46
N SER A 119 4.31 -6.71 13.64
CA SER A 119 3.35 -7.77 13.28
C SER A 119 3.22 -8.86 14.34
N ASP A 120 4.12 -8.87 15.33
CA ASP A 120 4.10 -9.81 16.46
C ASP A 120 3.13 -9.39 17.57
N LYS A 121 2.62 -8.16 17.50
CA LYS A 121 1.59 -7.58 18.36
C LYS A 121 0.19 -7.84 17.78
N PRO A 122 -0.87 -7.77 18.60
CA PRO A 122 -2.23 -7.93 18.12
C PRO A 122 -2.58 -6.83 17.11
N LEU A 123 -3.38 -7.19 16.09
CA LEU A 123 -3.77 -6.29 15.00
C LEU A 123 -4.40 -4.98 15.50
N SER A 124 -5.17 -5.04 16.59
CA SER A 124 -5.78 -3.86 17.22
C SER A 124 -4.78 -2.79 17.62
N GLU A 125 -3.63 -3.18 18.17
CA GLU A 125 -2.59 -2.25 18.63
C GLU A 125 -1.85 -1.60 17.44
N LEU A 126 -1.75 -2.34 16.33
CA LEU A 126 -1.21 -1.84 15.07
C LEU A 126 -2.16 -0.82 14.44
N ILE A 127 -3.47 -1.08 14.44
CA ILE A 127 -4.50 -0.14 13.96
C ILE A 127 -4.49 1.14 14.80
N ASP A 128 -4.45 1.04 16.13
CA ASP A 128 -4.36 2.21 17.02
C ASP A 128 -3.11 3.05 16.74
N THR A 129 -1.96 2.40 16.52
CA THR A 129 -0.71 3.08 16.14
C THR A 129 -0.85 3.81 14.80
N LEU A 130 -1.51 3.20 13.82
CA LEU A 130 -1.75 3.82 12.51
C LEU A 130 -2.73 5.00 12.62
N GLN A 131 -3.81 4.87 13.39
CA GLN A 131 -4.77 5.95 13.64
C GLN A 131 -4.12 7.17 14.28
N LYS A 132 -3.21 6.96 15.26
CA LYS A 132 -2.44 8.05 15.89
C LYS A 132 -1.56 8.80 14.89
N VAL A 133 -1.00 8.12 13.91
CA VAL A 133 -0.16 8.76 12.88
C VAL A 133 -1.00 9.50 11.84
N ALA A 134 -2.18 8.98 11.50
CA ALA A 134 -3.08 9.63 10.54
C ALA A 134 -3.83 10.85 11.11
N HIS A 135 -3.88 10.99 12.44
CA HIS A 135 -4.46 12.15 13.12
C HIS A 135 -3.49 13.32 13.33
N ILE A 136 -2.31 13.28 12.70
CA ILE A 136 -1.36 14.41 12.65
C ILE A 136 -1.75 15.33 11.49
#